data_AF-A0A0S8GHS6-F1
#
_entry.id   AF-A0A0S8GHS6-F1
#
_cell.length_a   1.000
_cell.length_b   1.000
_cell.length_c   1.000
_cell.angle_alpha   90.00
_cell.angle_beta   90.00
_cell.angle_gamma   90.00
#
_symmetry.space_group_name_H-M   'P 1'
#
loop_
_entity.id
_entity.type
_entity.pdbx_description
1 polymer ?
#
loop_
_entity_poly.entity_id
_entity_poly.type
_entity_poly.pdbx_seq_one_letter_code
_entity_poly.pdbx_strand_id
1 'polypeptide(L)'
;YVIRDDSCGINFWTQNYGDFEDQEIGYSIQVTAEGNYVIAGSKDSLQIYDYDVFVMKTEPDVGIEEQDTVVRKDNSGATIFSGPLQLPKDKKCRVFDITGRVVEPTTITPGIYFLEIDGKVIQKVVKIR
;
A
#
# COMPACT_ATOMS: atom_id res chain seq x y z
N TYR A 1 12.69 -2.11 10.53
CA TYR A 1 11.41 -1.48 10.16
C TYR A 1 11.64 -0.37 9.15
N VAL A 2 10.76 -0.27 8.16
CA VAL A 2 10.59 0.91 7.30
C VAL A 2 9.16 1.40 7.47
N ILE A 3 9.01 2.71 7.60
CA ILE A 3 7.73 3.36 7.88
C ILE A 3 7.51 4.40 6.79
N ARG A 4 6.32 4.39 6.19
CA ARG A 4 5.89 5.40 5.23
C ARG A 4 4.68 6.13 5.80
N ASP A 5 4.84 7.44 6.00
CA ASP A 5 3.78 8.33 6.49
C ASP A 5 3.58 9.53 5.53
N ASP A 6 2.47 10.24 5.67
CA ASP A 6 2.31 11.56 5.06
C ASP A 6 2.86 12.69 5.96
N SER A 7 2.88 13.92 5.44
CA SER A 7 3.33 15.09 6.20
C SER A 7 2.47 15.42 7.43
N CYS A 8 1.29 14.81 7.55
CA CYS A 8 0.38 14.95 8.68
C CYS A 8 0.53 13.81 9.70
N GLY A 9 1.45 12.86 9.46
CA GLY A 9 1.69 11.70 10.32
C GLY A 9 0.69 10.55 10.13
N ILE A 10 -0.04 10.52 9.01
CA ILE A 10 -0.90 9.38 8.67
C ILE A 10 -0.01 8.25 8.14
N ASN A 11 -0.01 7.12 8.84
CA ASN A 11 0.71 5.93 8.41
C ASN A 11 0.04 5.27 7.20
N PHE A 12 0.80 5.17 6.10
CA PHE A 12 0.39 4.39 4.93
C PHE A 12 0.67 2.91 5.19
N TRP A 13 1.88 2.59 5.62
CA TRP A 13 2.25 1.23 6.00
C TRP A 13 3.49 1.22 6.90
N THR A 14 3.69 0.08 7.56
CA THR A 14 4.92 -0.29 8.26
C THR A 14 5.33 -1.67 7.77
N GLN A 15 6.56 -1.81 7.30
CA GLN A 15 7.10 -3.07 6.77
C GLN A 15 8.39 -3.44 7.48
N ASN A 16 8.63 -4.74 7.57
CA ASN A 16 9.87 -5.29 8.06
C ASN A 16 10.69 -5.81 6.89
N TYR A 17 11.96 -5.43 6.89
CA TYR A 17 12.95 -5.78 5.91
C TYR A 17 14.17 -6.29 6.69
N GLY A 18 14.77 -7.37 6.21
CA GLY A 18 15.87 -8.05 6.89
C GLY A 18 15.45 -9.32 7.62
N ASP A 19 16.44 -10.04 8.14
CA ASP A 19 16.25 -11.16 9.06
C ASP A 19 16.18 -10.67 10.51
N PHE A 20 15.31 -11.28 11.32
CA PHE A 20 15.20 -10.96 12.74
C PHE A 20 16.30 -11.61 13.59
N GLU A 21 17.02 -12.58 13.04
CA GLU A 21 18.08 -13.31 13.75
C GLU A 21 19.42 -12.56 13.74
N ASP A 22 19.64 -11.65 12.78
CA ASP A 22 20.88 -10.89 12.62
C ASP A 22 20.73 -9.41 13.03
N GLN A 23 21.83 -8.78 13.43
CA GLN A 23 21.86 -7.32 13.65
C GLN A 23 22.01 -6.59 12.31
N GLU A 24 20.87 -6.20 11.73
CA GLU A 24 20.80 -5.36 10.54
C GLU A 24 20.36 -3.93 10.88
N ILE A 25 21.12 -2.94 10.40
CA ILE A 25 20.85 -1.52 10.64
C ILE A 25 20.79 -0.79 9.30
N GLY A 26 19.66 -0.16 9.01
CA GLY A 26 19.52 0.77 7.88
C GLY A 26 19.97 2.19 8.26
N TYR A 27 20.85 2.78 7.46
CA TYR A 27 21.35 4.14 7.65
C TYR A 27 20.70 5.17 6.73
N SER A 28 20.33 4.75 5.51
CA SER A 28 19.76 5.63 4.51
C SER A 28 18.72 4.89 3.68
N ILE A 29 17.67 5.63 3.29
CA ILE A 29 16.62 5.16 2.39
C ILE A 29 16.37 6.21 1.31
N GLN A 30 16.18 5.77 0.07
CA GLN A 30 15.86 6.64 -1.05
C GLN A 30 14.80 6.01 -1.96
N VAL A 31 13.79 6.81 -2.33
CA VAL A 31 12.79 6.43 -3.33
C VAL A 31 13.40 6.52 -4.72
N THR A 32 13.20 5.49 -5.53
CA THR A 32 13.62 5.43 -6.94
C THR A 32 12.52 5.98 -7.85
N ALA A 33 12.87 6.35 -9.09
CA ALA A 33 11.90 6.80 -10.08
C ALA A 33 10.83 5.73 -10.43
N GLU A 34 11.14 4.46 -10.18
CA GLU A 34 10.26 3.31 -10.40
C GLU A 34 9.30 3.07 -9.20
N GLY A 35 9.41 3.85 -8.12
CA GLY A 35 8.57 3.69 -6.92
C GLY A 35 9.07 2.64 -5.92
N ASN A 36 10.22 2.01 -6.16
CA ASN A 36 10.93 1.19 -5.18
C ASN A 36 11.68 2.04 -4.17
N TYR A 37 12.11 1.41 -3.07
CA TYR A 37 13.04 1.99 -2.11
C TYR A 37 14.42 1.31 -2.21
N VAL A 38 15.48 2.10 -2.17
CA VAL A 38 16.85 1.62 -1.95
C VAL A 38 17.23 1.93 -0.52
N ILE A 39 17.63 0.91 0.23
CA ILE A 39 18.04 1.03 1.63
C ILE A 39 19.51 0.60 1.71
N ALA A 40 20.34 1.48 2.27
CA ALA A 40 21.75 1.22 2.52
C ALA A 40 21.99 1.16 4.03
N GLY A 41 22.81 0.20 4.45
CA GLY A 41 22.97 -0.14 5.85
C GLY A 41 24.21 -0.99 6.11
N SER A 42 24.26 -1.53 7.32
CA SER A 42 25.22 -2.55 7.71
C SER A 42 24.48 -3.80 8.20
N LYS A 43 25.07 -4.96 7.91
CA LYS A 43 24.63 -6.25 8.42
C LYS A 43 25.77 -6.90 9.17
N ASP A 44 25.46 -7.58 10.29
CA ASP A 44 26.45 -8.36 11.03
C ASP A 44 27.12 -9.38 10.09
N SER A 45 28.44 -9.38 10.07
CA SER A 45 29.19 -10.33 9.26
C SER A 45 29.32 -11.66 10.00
N LEU A 46 29.65 -12.76 9.31
CA LEU A 46 29.97 -14.04 9.96
C LEU A 46 31.25 -13.99 10.83
N GLN A 47 31.91 -12.83 10.91
CA GLN A 47 33.12 -12.57 11.68
C GLN A 47 32.80 -11.71 12.92
N ILE A 48 33.38 -12.06 14.06
CA ILE A 48 33.05 -11.42 15.34
C ILE A 48 33.48 -9.94 15.31
N TYR A 49 32.52 -9.05 15.57
CA TYR A 49 32.68 -7.59 15.66
C TYR A 49 32.96 -6.86 14.35
N ASP A 50 32.58 -7.42 13.20
CA ASP A 50 32.69 -6.74 11.91
C ASP A 50 31.33 -6.65 11.20
N TYR A 51 31.11 -5.55 10.50
CA TYR A 51 29.86 -5.25 9.82
C TYR A 51 30.11 -5.09 8.31
N ASP A 52 29.42 -5.90 7.51
CA ASP A 52 29.46 -5.77 6.06
C ASP A 52 28.49 -4.68 5.60
N VAL A 53 28.88 -3.95 4.54
CA VAL A 53 27.98 -3.01 3.86
C VAL A 53 26.88 -3.79 3.16
N PHE A 54 25.64 -3.39 3.42
CA PHE A 54 24.46 -3.96 2.79
C PHE A 54 23.67 -2.91 2.01
N VAL A 55 23.17 -3.31 0.86
CA VAL A 55 22.23 -2.53 0.05
C VAL A 55 21.09 -3.44 -0.38
N MET A 56 19.86 -3.02 -0.14
CA MET A 56 18.66 -3.67 -0.69
C MET A 56 17.85 -2.71 -1.55
N LYS A 57 17.22 -3.28 -2.58
CA LYS A 57 16.14 -2.64 -3.33
C LYS A 57 14.85 -3.39 -3.00
N THR A 58 13.81 -2.66 -2.64
CA THR A 58 12.48 -3.24 -2.37
C THR A 58 11.69 -3.41 -3.66
N GLU A 59 10.57 -4.13 -3.58
CA GLU A 59 9.52 -4.04 -4.58
C GLU A 59 8.89 -2.63 -4.60
N PRO A 60 8.25 -2.23 -5.72
CA PRO A 60 7.64 -0.92 -5.80
C PRO A 60 6.44 -0.85 -4.85
N ASP A 61 6.17 0.34 -4.36
CA ASP A 61 5.03 0.58 -3.48
C ASP A 61 3.73 0.59 -4.29
N VAL A 62 3.09 -0.57 -4.41
CA VAL A 62 1.81 -0.70 -5.09
C VAL A 62 0.69 -0.66 -4.06
N GLY A 63 -0.08 0.44 -4.07
CA GLY A 63 -1.14 0.68 -3.09
C GLY A 63 -2.32 -0.28 -3.21
N ILE A 64 -2.85 -0.46 -4.42
CA ILE A 64 -3.90 -1.44 -4.75
C ILE A 64 -3.56 -2.07 -6.10
N GLU A 65 -3.47 -3.40 -6.15
CA GLU A 65 -3.35 -4.17 -7.38
C GLU A 65 -4.68 -4.81 -7.77
N GLU A 66 -5.08 -4.63 -9.02
CA GLU A 66 -6.15 -5.44 -9.61
C GLU A 66 -5.55 -6.79 -10.03
N GLN A 67 -6.19 -7.90 -9.68
CA GLN A 67 -5.75 -9.21 -10.19
C GLN A 67 -6.12 -9.34 -11.67
N ASP A 68 -5.17 -9.82 -12.48
CA ASP A 68 -5.39 -10.20 -13.88
C ASP A 68 -6.53 -11.22 -13.97
N THR A 69 -7.72 -10.71 -14.26
CA THR A 69 -8.87 -11.54 -14.57
C THR A 69 -8.93 -11.65 -16.08
N VAL A 70 -8.94 -12.88 -16.62
CA VAL A 70 -9.39 -13.11 -18.01
C VAL A 70 -10.70 -12.36 -18.14
N VAL A 71 -10.79 -11.39 -19.05
CA VAL A 71 -12.00 -10.59 -19.29
C VAL A 71 -13.09 -11.56 -19.74
N ARG A 72 -13.78 -12.15 -18.76
CA ARG A 72 -15.03 -12.87 -18.98
C ARG A 72 -16.02 -11.78 -19.31
N LYS A 73 -16.69 -11.92 -20.46
CA LYS A 73 -17.62 -10.94 -21.04
C LYS A 73 -18.84 -10.66 -20.13
N ASP A 74 -18.88 -11.35 -19.01
CA ASP A 74 -19.87 -11.45 -17.98
C ASP A 74 -19.35 -10.77 -16.69
N ASN A 75 -19.47 -9.43 -16.69
CA ASN A 75 -19.76 -8.63 -15.50
C ASN A 75 -18.60 -8.11 -14.60
N SER A 76 -17.53 -7.56 -15.19
CA SER A 76 -16.51 -6.78 -14.46
C SER A 76 -16.77 -5.26 -14.58
N GLY A 77 -17.96 -4.80 -14.18
CA GLY A 77 -18.32 -3.38 -14.21
C GLY A 77 -18.00 -2.67 -12.90
N ALA A 78 -17.36 -1.49 -12.96
CA ALA A 78 -17.23 -0.61 -11.80
C ALA A 78 -18.60 -0.03 -11.40
N THR A 79 -18.82 0.21 -10.11
CA THR A 79 -20.02 0.93 -9.65
C THR A 79 -19.80 2.43 -9.75
N ILE A 80 -20.64 3.12 -10.52
CA ILE A 80 -20.54 4.57 -10.74
C ILE A 80 -21.62 5.29 -9.93
N PHE A 81 -21.26 6.35 -9.21
CA PHE A 81 -22.19 7.08 -8.34
C PHE A 81 -21.91 8.60 -8.29
N SER A 82 -22.96 9.40 -8.18
CA SER A 82 -22.93 10.88 -8.09
C SER A 82 -23.29 11.42 -6.70
N GLY A 83 -23.75 10.58 -5.77
CA GLY A 83 -24.09 10.97 -4.39
C GLY A 83 -22.98 10.66 -3.37
N PRO A 84 -23.28 10.77 -2.06
CA PRO A 84 -22.47 10.15 -1.00
C PRO A 84 -22.38 8.64 -1.22
N LEU A 85 -21.23 8.04 -0.94
CA LEU A 85 -21.06 6.59 -1.03
C LEU A 85 -21.84 5.90 0.09
N GLN A 86 -22.85 5.11 -0.28
CA GLN A 86 -23.66 4.36 0.67
C GLN A 86 -23.01 3.00 0.94
N LEU A 87 -22.62 2.76 2.20
CA LEU A 87 -22.00 1.52 2.62
C LEU A 87 -23.00 0.62 3.37
N PRO A 88 -22.91 -0.72 3.25
CA PRO A 88 -23.73 -1.63 4.05
C PRO A 88 -23.46 -1.43 5.54
N LYS A 89 -24.53 -1.23 6.33
CA LYS A 89 -24.42 -0.89 7.76
C LYS A 89 -24.00 -2.08 8.64
N ASP A 90 -24.22 -3.29 8.16
CA ASP A 90 -23.95 -4.56 8.83
C ASP A 90 -22.56 -5.13 8.50
N LYS A 91 -21.75 -4.40 7.73
CA LYS A 91 -20.47 -4.86 7.20
C LYS A 91 -19.32 -3.94 7.58
N LYS A 92 -18.14 -4.53 7.82
CA LYS A 92 -16.93 -3.74 8.03
C LYS A 92 -16.40 -3.28 6.67
N CYS A 93 -16.48 -1.98 6.41
CA CYS A 93 -16.10 -1.41 5.12
C CYS A 93 -14.87 -0.51 5.25
N ARG A 94 -13.98 -0.56 4.27
CA ARG A 94 -12.88 0.41 4.07
C ARG A 94 -12.88 0.88 2.62
N VAL A 95 -12.65 2.18 2.41
CA VAL A 95 -12.54 2.76 1.07
C VAL A 95 -11.11 3.18 0.86
N PHE A 96 -10.52 2.80 -0.26
CA PHE A 96 -9.16 3.11 -0.63
C PHE A 96 -9.15 3.99 -1.88
N ASP A 97 -8.28 4.99 -1.93
CA ASP A 97 -7.95 5.63 -3.20
C ASP A 97 -7.03 4.73 -4.06
N ILE A 98 -6.67 5.20 -5.26
CA ILE A 98 -5.78 4.46 -6.17
C ILE A 98 -4.36 4.26 -5.62
N THR A 99 -3.99 4.99 -4.56
CA THR A 99 -2.69 4.89 -3.90
C THR A 99 -2.70 3.92 -2.72
N GLY A 100 -3.85 3.29 -2.43
CA GLY A 100 -4.01 2.38 -1.30
C GLY A 100 -4.23 3.08 0.04
N ARG A 101 -4.46 4.40 0.04
CA ARG A 101 -4.78 5.14 1.28
C ARG A 101 -6.23 4.95 1.66
N VAL A 102 -6.51 4.66 2.93
CA VAL A 102 -7.87 4.66 3.47
C VAL A 102 -8.42 6.10 3.47
N VAL A 103 -9.57 6.29 2.84
CA VAL A 103 -10.26 7.58 2.73
C VAL A 103 -11.63 7.52 3.40
N GLU A 104 -12.06 8.65 3.94
CA GLU A 104 -13.37 8.80 4.57
C GLU A 104 -14.45 8.88 3.46
N PRO A 105 -15.40 7.92 3.37
CA PRO A 105 -16.36 7.80 2.27
C PRO A 105 -17.21 9.05 2.01
N THR A 106 -17.40 9.88 3.03
CA THR A 106 -18.21 11.10 2.95
C THR A 106 -17.46 12.30 2.37
N THR A 107 -16.12 12.22 2.27
CA THR A 107 -15.24 13.33 1.87
C THR A 107 -14.54 13.12 0.54
N ILE A 108 -14.77 11.97 -0.12
CA ILE A 108 -14.13 11.63 -1.38
C ILE A 108 -14.57 12.56 -2.52
N THR A 109 -13.60 13.01 -3.30
CA THR A 109 -13.80 13.79 -4.52
C THR A 109 -14.10 12.88 -5.72
N PRO A 110 -14.52 13.42 -6.88
CA PRO A 110 -14.58 12.62 -8.10
C PRO A 110 -13.26 11.90 -8.39
N GLY A 111 -13.34 10.59 -8.67
CA GLY A 111 -12.16 9.73 -8.76
C GLY A 111 -12.51 8.25 -8.76
N ILE A 112 -11.45 7.43 -8.82
CA ILE A 112 -11.52 5.98 -8.73
C ILE A 112 -11.14 5.56 -7.31
N TYR A 113 -11.93 4.66 -6.74
CA TYR A 113 -11.73 4.11 -5.41
C TYR A 113 -11.96 2.61 -5.40
N PHE A 114 -11.45 1.95 -4.37
CA PHE A 114 -11.61 0.53 -4.12
C PHE A 114 -12.32 0.33 -2.80
N LEU A 115 -13.35 -0.52 -2.80
CA LEU A 115 -14.11 -0.85 -1.61
C LEU A 115 -13.70 -2.24 -1.12
N GLU A 116 -13.28 -2.29 0.14
CA GLU A 116 -13.14 -3.52 0.90
C GLU A 116 -14.33 -3.71 1.82
N ILE A 117 -14.91 -4.91 1.81
CA ILE A 117 -16.00 -5.32 2.71
C ILE A 117 -15.57 -6.63 3.36
N ASP A 118 -15.66 -6.70 4.69
CA ASP A 118 -15.28 -7.87 5.50
C ASP A 118 -13.88 -8.43 5.17
N GLY A 119 -12.90 -7.55 4.91
CA GLY A 119 -11.50 -7.93 4.69
C GLY A 119 -11.17 -8.42 3.28
N LYS A 120 -12.12 -8.34 2.34
CA LYS A 120 -11.88 -8.61 0.92
C LYS A 120 -12.05 -7.33 0.11
N VAL A 121 -11.04 -6.97 -0.70
CA VAL A 121 -11.19 -5.90 -1.69
C VAL A 121 -12.11 -6.44 -2.78
N ILE A 122 -13.32 -5.91 -2.86
CA ILE A 122 -14.41 -6.55 -3.63
C ILE A 122 -14.77 -5.74 -4.86
N GLN A 123 -14.59 -4.41 -4.86
CA GLN A 123 -15.22 -3.60 -5.91
C GLN A 123 -14.52 -2.28 -6.20
N LYS A 124 -14.31 -2.03 -7.49
CA LYS A 124 -13.99 -0.70 -8.01
C LYS A 124 -15.23 0.17 -8.01
N VAL A 125 -15.14 1.34 -7.40
CA VAL A 125 -16.19 2.35 -7.41
C VAL A 125 -15.66 3.65 -8.02
N VAL A 126 -16.49 4.33 -8.80
CA VAL A 126 -16.13 5.58 -9.47
C VAL A 126 -17.08 6.66 -8.98
N LYS A 127 -16.52 7.61 -8.23
CA LYS A 127 -17.24 8.82 -7.84
C LYS A 127 -17.23 9.75 -9.05
N ILE A 128 -18.41 9.99 -9.59
CA ILE A 128 -18.65 11.10 -10.52
C ILE A 128 -19.29 12.27 -9.75
N ARG A 129 -19.34 13.44 -10.42
CA ARG A 129 -19.90 14.70 -9.92
C ARG A 129 -20.98 14.51 -8.86
#